data_AF-A0A537XKV4-F1
#
_entry.id   AF-A0A537XKV4-F1
#
_cell.length_a   1.000
_cell.length_b   1.000
_cell.length_c   1.000
_cell.angle_alpha   90.00
_cell.angle_beta   90.00
_cell.angle_gamma   90.00
#
_symmetry.space_group_name_H-M   'P 1'
#
loop_
_entity.id
_entity.type
_entity.pdbx_description
1 polymer ?
#
loop_
_entity_poly.entity_id
_entity_poly.type
_entity_poly.pdbx_seq_one_letter_code
_entity_poly.pdbx_strand_id
1 'polypeptide(L)' 'MCDVEAVDEPVARRAAQLRTGAGLGSAVDAIVVAFAEGTGGVVLTQDPKDLKAVAMLADPPVVVERV' A
#
# COMPACT_ATOMS: atom_id res chain seq x y z
N MET A 1 -11.49 10.13 18.06
CA MET A 1 -11.89 10.56 16.71
C MET A 1 -11.00 9.79 15.75
N CYS A 2 -11.58 9.10 14.78
CA CYS A 2 -10.82 8.35 13.76
C CYS A 2 -10.73 9.20 12.49
N ASP A 3 -9.61 9.11 11.80
CA ASP A 3 -9.43 9.66 10.46
C ASP A 3 -9.53 8.52 9.45
N VAL A 4 -10.47 8.63 8.50
CA VAL A 4 -10.82 7.56 7.57
C VAL A 4 -11.01 8.16 6.19
N GLU A 5 -10.19 7.70 5.25
CA GLU A 5 -10.19 8.17 3.86
C GLU A 5 -10.84 7.14 2.94
N ALA A 6 -11.50 7.63 1.89
CA ALA A 6 -12.16 6.79 0.90
C ALA A 6 -11.13 6.16 -0.05
N VAL A 7 -11.38 4.92 -0.46
CA VAL A 7 -10.65 4.28 -1.57
C VAL A 7 -11.39 4.59 -2.85
N ASP A 8 -10.89 5.57 -3.59
CA ASP A 8 -11.45 5.93 -4.89
C ASP A 8 -10.93 5.05 -6.02
N GLU A 9 -11.49 5.24 -7.20
CA GLU A 9 -11.18 4.44 -8.38
C GLU A 9 -9.69 4.50 -8.79
N PRO A 10 -9.02 5.67 -8.80
CA PRO A 10 -7.57 5.74 -8.99
C PRO A 10 -6.75 4.91 -8.00
N VAL A 11 -7.02 5.00 -6.69
CA VAL A 11 -6.30 4.22 -5.67
C VAL A 11 -6.57 2.73 -5.85
N ALA A 12 -7.82 2.33 -6.09
CA ALA A 12 -8.18 0.94 -6.33
C ALA A 12 -7.49 0.36 -7.58
N ARG A 13 -7.44 1.14 -8.66
CA ARG A 13 -6.76 0.75 -9.91
C ARG A 13 -5.26 0.59 -9.69
N ARG A 14 -4.63 1.53 -8.96
CA ARG A 14 -3.20 1.46 -8.65
C ARG A 14 -2.87 0.27 -7.75
N ALA A 15 -3.70 0.01 -6.73
CA ALA A 15 -3.59 -1.17 -5.88
C ALA A 15 -3.65 -2.47 -6.68
N ALA A 16 -4.55 -2.57 -7.67
CA ALA A 16 -4.63 -3.75 -8.53
C ALA A 16 -3.33 -3.97 -9.32
N GLN A 17 -2.72 -2.91 -9.87
CA GLN A 17 -1.43 -3.00 -10.59
C GLN A 17 -0.31 -3.51 -9.67
N LEU A 18 -0.18 -2.91 -8.47
CA LEU A 18 0.85 -3.29 -7.50
C LEU A 18 0.69 -4.75 -7.06
N ARG A 19 -0.53 -5.17 -6.75
CA ARG A 19 -0.84 -6.55 -6.33
C ARG A 19 -0.53 -7.56 -7.44
N THR A 20 -0.91 -7.25 -8.68
CA THR A 20 -0.60 -8.13 -9.82
C THR A 20 0.90 -8.24 -10.05
N GLY A 21 1.65 -7.14 -9.91
CA GLY A 21 3.11 -7.15 -10.02
C GLY A 21 3.81 -7.91 -8.90
N ALA A 22 3.32 -7.79 -7.66
CA ALA A 22 3.94 -8.42 -6.49
C ALA A 22 3.71 -9.93 -6.44
N GLY A 23 2.54 -10.40 -6.92
CA GLY A 23 2.13 -11.81 -6.80
C GLY A 23 1.98 -12.31 -5.35
N LEU A 24 2.07 -11.41 -4.38
CA LEU A 24 2.06 -11.63 -2.93
C LEU A 24 1.31 -10.46 -2.27
N GLY A 25 0.85 -10.68 -1.04
CA GLY A 25 0.05 -9.71 -0.27
C GLY A 25 -1.44 -9.73 -0.63
N SER A 26 -2.25 -9.24 0.30
CA SER A 26 -3.70 -9.16 0.18
C SER A 26 -4.14 -7.98 -0.68
N ALA A 27 -5.44 -7.93 -1.02
CA ALA A 27 -6.04 -6.77 -1.66
C ALA A 27 -5.89 -5.50 -0.79
N VAL A 28 -5.98 -5.67 0.53
CA VAL A 28 -5.88 -4.57 1.50
C VAL A 28 -4.46 -4.01 1.54
N ASP A 29 -3.45 -4.88 1.54
CA ASP A 29 -2.04 -4.45 1.55
C ASP A 29 -1.73 -3.55 0.35
N ALA A 30 -2.21 -3.93 -0.83
CA ALA A 30 -1.99 -3.13 -2.03
C ALA A 30 -2.77 -1.81 -2.04
N ILE A 31 -3.96 -1.76 -1.43
CA ILE A 31 -4.72 -0.50 -1.25
C ILE A 31 -3.96 0.44 -0.32
N VAL A 32 -3.46 -0.07 0.82
CA VAL A 32 -2.71 0.73 1.79
C VAL A 32 -1.43 1.27 1.17
N VAL A 33 -0.70 0.46 0.40
CA VAL A 33 0.50 0.92 -0.33
C VAL A 33 0.15 1.97 -1.39
N ALA A 34 -0.86 1.74 -2.23
CA ALA A 34 -1.27 2.70 -3.26
C ALA A 34 -1.71 4.05 -2.66
N PHE A 35 -2.40 4.01 -1.52
CA PHE A 35 -2.80 5.21 -0.80
C PHE A 35 -1.58 5.97 -0.24
N ALA A 36 -0.64 5.25 0.38
CA ALA A 36 0.60 5.84 0.89
C ALA A 36 1.48 6.42 -0.24
N GLU A 37 1.55 5.75 -1.38
CA GLU A 37 2.23 6.22 -2.59
C GLU A 37 1.65 7.57 -3.04
N GLY A 38 0.32 7.68 -3.16
CA GLY A 38 -0.35 8.91 -3.59
C GLY A 38 -0.22 10.08 -2.62
N THR A 39 0.02 9.82 -1.33
CA THR A 39 0.16 10.83 -0.28
C THR A 39 1.61 11.14 0.09
N GLY A 40 2.58 10.33 -0.37
CA GLY A 40 3.97 10.38 0.10
C GLY A 40 4.16 9.92 1.55
N GLY A 41 3.24 9.08 2.05
CA GLY A 41 3.19 8.63 3.44
C GLY A 41 4.03 7.38 3.74
N VAL A 42 3.99 6.97 5.00
CA VAL A 42 4.64 5.75 5.54
C VAL A 42 3.56 4.78 6.02
N VAL A 43 3.73 3.49 5.74
CA VAL A 43 2.81 2.44 6.24
C VAL A 43 3.35 1.86 7.54
N LEU A 44 2.55 1.90 8.59
CA LEU A 44 2.84 1.31 9.89
C LEU A 44 2.09 -0.01 10.06
N THR A 45 2.78 -1.09 10.42
CA THR A 45 2.18 -2.44 10.54
C THR A 45 2.89 -3.31 11.58
N GLN A 46 2.18 -4.26 12.18
CA GLN A 46 2.79 -5.32 13.01
C GLN A 46 3.42 -6.45 12.16
N ASP A 47 2.96 -6.62 10.92
CA ASP A 47 3.47 -7.62 9.98
C ASP A 47 3.91 -6.94 8.67
N PRO A 48 5.21 -6.59 8.56
CA PRO A 48 5.72 -5.85 7.40
C PRO A 48 6.05 -6.73 6.20
N LYS A 49 6.05 -8.06 6.32
CA LYS A 49 6.65 -8.93 5.29
C LYS A 49 5.92 -8.80 3.95
N ASP A 50 4.60 -8.92 3.97
CA ASP A 50 3.80 -8.91 2.75
C ASP A 50 3.69 -7.49 2.18
N LEU A 51 3.53 -6.48 3.05
CA LEU A 51 3.49 -5.07 2.66
C LEU A 51 4.80 -4.61 2.00
N LYS A 52 5.96 -5.06 2.49
CA LYS A 52 7.26 -4.72 1.89
C LYS A 52 7.39 -5.24 0.45
N ALA A 53 6.87 -6.43 0.16
CA ALA A 53 6.91 -6.98 -1.20
C ALA A 53 6.11 -6.12 -2.18
N VAL A 54 4.96 -5.60 -1.75
CA VAL A 54 4.12 -4.72 -2.57
C VAL A 54 4.71 -3.31 -2.69
N ALA A 55 5.21 -2.76 -1.58
CA ALA A 55 5.75 -1.40 -1.50
C ALA A 55 6.98 -1.15 -2.37
N MET A 56 7.78 -2.18 -2.66
CA MET A 56 8.93 -2.09 -3.57
C MET A 56 8.56 -1.85 -5.03
N LEU A 57 7.29 -2.05 -5.41
CA LEU A 57 6.79 -1.83 -6.78
C LEU A 57 6.12 -0.46 -6.95
N ALA A 58 5.96 0.30 -5.86
CA ALA A 58 5.51 1.68 -5.92
C ALA A 58 6.62 2.59 -6.48
N ASP A 59 6.21 3.72 -7.07
CA ASP A 59 7.12 4.72 -7.64
C ASP A 59 6.65 6.14 -7.25
N PRO A 60 7.29 6.77 -6.24
CA PRO A 60 8.47 6.29 -5.52
C PRO A 60 8.15 5.12 -4.56
N PRO A 61 9.15 4.30 -4.17
CA PRO A 61 8.93 3.22 -3.22
C PRO A 61 8.37 3.72 -1.89
N VAL A 62 7.35 3.03 -1.39
CA VAL A 62 6.70 3.36 -0.11
C VAL A 62 7.51 2.77 1.05
N VAL A 63 7.70 3.54 2.12
CA VAL A 63 8.35 3.08 3.34
C VAL A 63 7.36 2.29 4.19
N VAL A 64 7.78 1.12 4.67
CA VAL A 64 7.00 0.26 5.58
C VAL A 64 7.77 0.06 6.87
N GLU A 65 7.21 0.54 7.98
CA GLU A 65 7.79 0.44 9.31
C GLU A 65 7.00 -0.51 10.21
N ARG A 66 7.74 -1.20 11.09
CA ARG A 66 7.14 -2.04 12.12
C ARG A 66 6.87 -1.20 13.36
N VAL A 67 5.63 -1.24 13.83
CA VAL A 67 5.21 -0.66 15.12
C VAL A 67 5.04 -1.74 16.18
#